data_AF-A0A5B7C1R4-F1
#
_entry.id   AF-A0A5B7C1R4-F1
#
_cell.length_a   1.000
_cell.length_b   1.000
_cell.length_c   1.000
_cell.angle_alpha   90.00
_cell.angle_beta   90.00
_cell.angle_gamma   90.00
#
_symmetry.space_group_name_H-M   'P 1'
#
loop_
_entity.id
_entity.type
_entity.pdbx_description
1 polymer ?
#
loop_
_entity_poly.entity_id
_entity_poly.type
_entity_poly.pdbx_seq_one_letter_code
_entity_poly.pdbx_strand_id
1 'polypeptide(L)'
;SQHWQRLSHYRLQCRIFNSKQSLRCREVTISNYGRGELDQDHDIALPTNMQELTIFKSFLPRSLLDFAPSLKNNACKDLERCQIFSSEGIEHLWSFTSIPQNLELLKLEHLPDLTSLFKYEEGGGPPSPSPSPAPPPESGTFSLLKLLSVSHCDNLKYLFTPWLVRSHFQNLQLIRVCHCREMVHIIRDDEEEGIINEGNTIITFPKLQNLELSSVPKLKSICTKNDEEKGIMACPSLQEIKVWDCPMLKRLPTMQVDDKGQTSETPTKVISGQTEWWDLLEWDTPEAKSIFQPLFSVCSFSEVYPEFSLDIWYQDSKKRYEEMQDSQL
;
A
#
# COMPACT_ATOMS: atom_id res chain seq x y z
N SER A 1 11.00 10.75 -31.69
CA SER A 1 10.23 12.01 -31.69
C SER A 1 9.17 11.94 -30.60
N GLN A 2 9.03 12.97 -29.76
CA GLN A 2 8.16 12.99 -28.56
C GLN A 2 6.68 13.28 -28.89
N HIS A 3 6.19 12.88 -30.07
CA HIS A 3 4.82 13.21 -30.51
C HIS A 3 3.74 12.63 -29.60
N TRP A 4 4.05 11.58 -28.83
CA TRP A 4 3.14 10.99 -27.84
C TRP A 4 2.78 11.97 -26.70
N GLN A 5 3.60 12.99 -26.40
CA GLN A 5 3.33 13.98 -25.34
C GLN A 5 2.06 14.81 -25.60
N ARG A 6 1.61 14.87 -26.86
CA ARG A 6 0.41 15.61 -27.28
C ARG A 6 -0.84 14.73 -27.37
N LEU A 7 -0.71 13.42 -27.16
CA LEU A 7 -1.84 12.49 -27.24
C LEU A 7 -2.63 12.56 -25.94
N SER A 8 -3.93 12.85 -26.05
CA SER A 8 -4.86 12.81 -24.92
C SER A 8 -5.21 11.38 -24.52
N HIS A 9 -5.15 10.44 -25.48
CA HIS A 9 -5.44 9.02 -25.32
C HIS A 9 -4.38 8.22 -26.08
N TYR A 10 -3.72 7.28 -25.41
CA TYR A 10 -2.83 6.31 -26.02
C TYR A 10 -2.72 5.07 -25.14
N ARG A 11 -2.35 3.95 -25.76
CA ARG A 11 -1.90 2.72 -25.11
C ARG A 11 -0.55 2.35 -25.71
N LEU A 12 0.49 2.38 -24.90
CA LEU A 12 1.84 1.99 -25.28
C LEU A 12 2.12 0.61 -24.69
N GLN A 13 2.25 -0.40 -25.54
CA GLN A 13 2.62 -1.75 -25.14
C GLN A 13 4.02 -2.06 -25.64
N CYS A 14 4.95 -2.26 -24.71
CA CYS A 14 6.27 -2.78 -25.02
C CYS A 14 6.23 -4.30 -24.87
N ARG A 15 6.37 -5.00 -26.03
CA ARG A 15 6.27 -6.46 -26.23
C ARG A 15 4.85 -7.04 -26.09
N ILE A 16 4.65 -8.19 -26.72
CA ILE A 16 3.34 -8.75 -27.11
C ILE A 16 2.47 -9.04 -25.87
N PHE A 17 1.30 -8.39 -25.81
CA PHE A 17 0.18 -8.83 -24.99
C PHE A 17 -1.14 -8.66 -25.72
N ASN A 18 -2.04 -9.64 -25.55
CA ASN A 18 -3.43 -9.59 -25.99
C ASN A 18 -4.30 -9.55 -24.72
N SER A 19 -4.54 -8.36 -24.15
CA SER A 19 -5.66 -8.16 -23.21
C SER A 19 -6.89 -7.69 -23.96
N LYS A 20 -8.03 -8.29 -23.64
CA LYS A 20 -9.35 -7.70 -23.90
C LYS A 20 -9.69 -6.70 -22.79
N GLN A 21 -10.31 -5.60 -23.21
CA GLN A 21 -11.17 -4.68 -22.46
C GLN A 21 -10.55 -3.80 -21.37
N SER A 22 -10.33 -2.53 -21.75
CA SER A 22 -10.85 -1.30 -21.11
C SER A 22 -10.13 -0.14 -21.79
N LEU A 23 -10.85 0.86 -22.31
CA LEU A 23 -10.24 2.04 -22.95
C LEU A 23 -9.78 3.01 -21.85
N ARG A 24 -8.76 2.63 -21.09
CA ARG A 24 -8.12 3.53 -20.13
C ARG A 24 -7.16 4.48 -20.87
N CYS A 25 -7.18 5.75 -20.48
CA CYS A 25 -6.38 6.78 -21.13
C CYS A 25 -4.94 6.70 -20.64
N ARG A 26 -3.97 6.89 -21.55
CA ARG A 26 -2.55 7.13 -21.23
C ARG A 26 -1.92 5.99 -20.43
N GLU A 27 -2.17 4.77 -20.91
CA GLU A 27 -1.69 3.52 -20.33
C GLU A 27 -0.35 3.11 -20.95
N VAL A 28 0.59 2.69 -20.12
CA VAL A 28 1.85 2.09 -20.53
C VAL A 28 1.98 0.71 -19.89
N THR A 29 2.15 -0.29 -20.74
CA THR A 29 2.41 -1.67 -20.33
C THR A 29 3.80 -2.08 -20.78
N ILE A 30 4.61 -2.56 -19.85
CA ILE A 30 5.95 -3.07 -20.11
C ILE A 30 6.00 -4.53 -19.71
N SER A 31 6.40 -5.37 -20.67
CA SER A 31 6.44 -6.81 -20.45
C SER A 31 7.77 -7.41 -20.87
N ASN A 32 8.22 -8.41 -20.11
CA ASN A 32 9.42 -9.18 -20.43
C ASN A 32 10.69 -8.32 -20.63
N TYR A 33 10.78 -7.16 -19.97
CA TYR A 33 11.96 -6.29 -20.04
C TYR A 33 13.17 -7.00 -19.41
N GLY A 34 14.37 -6.83 -19.97
CA GLY A 34 15.60 -7.38 -19.41
C GLY A 34 15.77 -8.90 -19.50
N ARG A 35 14.85 -9.63 -20.16
CA ARG A 35 14.93 -11.10 -20.35
C ARG A 35 15.61 -11.53 -21.66
N GLY A 36 16.07 -10.60 -22.51
CA GLY A 36 16.74 -10.90 -23.78
C GLY A 36 18.19 -10.39 -23.85
N GLU A 37 19.02 -11.02 -24.70
CA GLU A 37 20.44 -10.66 -24.92
C GLU A 37 20.66 -9.22 -25.46
N LEU A 38 19.61 -8.54 -25.88
CA LEU A 38 19.65 -7.21 -26.51
C LEU A 38 19.23 -6.04 -25.60
N ASP A 39 18.88 -6.30 -24.33
CA ASP A 39 18.20 -5.32 -23.46
C ASP A 39 19.11 -4.59 -22.45
N GLN A 40 20.44 -4.72 -22.55
CA GLN A 40 21.34 -4.31 -21.47
C GLN A 40 21.63 -2.79 -21.38
N ASP A 41 21.09 -1.92 -22.23
CA ASP A 41 21.63 -0.54 -22.32
C ASP A 41 20.67 0.56 -22.82
N HIS A 42 19.36 0.41 -22.63
CA HIS A 42 18.40 1.44 -23.08
C HIS A 42 17.56 1.99 -21.93
N ASP A 43 17.90 3.22 -21.50
CA ASP A 43 17.03 4.05 -20.67
C ASP A 43 15.64 4.15 -21.33
N ILE A 44 14.63 3.56 -20.69
CA ILE A 44 13.26 3.69 -21.16
C ILE A 44 12.75 5.06 -20.74
N ALA A 45 12.56 5.94 -21.72
CA ALA A 45 11.87 7.20 -21.52
C ALA A 45 10.36 6.95 -21.44
N LEU A 46 9.80 6.99 -20.22
CA LEU A 46 8.37 6.86 -19.99
C LEU A 46 7.62 8.16 -20.36
N PRO A 47 6.38 8.03 -20.85
CA PRO A 47 5.54 9.17 -21.09
C PRO A 47 5.28 10.05 -19.86
N THR A 48 5.43 11.37 -19.99
CA THR A 48 5.27 12.31 -18.87
C THR A 48 3.82 12.54 -18.43
N ASN A 49 2.85 12.19 -19.27
CA ASN A 49 1.42 12.34 -19.01
C ASN A 49 0.73 10.99 -18.73
N MET A 50 1.50 9.94 -18.47
CA MET A 50 1.00 8.59 -18.21
C MET A 50 0.16 8.56 -16.94
N GLN A 51 -1.01 7.93 -17.02
CA GLN A 51 -1.90 7.72 -15.87
C GLN A 51 -1.81 6.31 -15.30
N GLU A 52 -1.43 5.34 -16.12
CA GLU A 52 -1.32 3.95 -15.69
C GLU A 52 0.00 3.34 -16.17
N LEU A 53 0.76 2.80 -15.22
CA LEU A 53 1.96 2.00 -15.47
C LEU A 53 1.71 0.58 -15.02
N THR A 54 1.81 -0.36 -15.96
CA THR A 54 1.81 -1.80 -15.67
C THR A 54 3.12 -2.42 -16.11
N ILE A 55 3.84 -3.06 -15.20
CA ILE A 55 5.05 -3.82 -15.50
C ILE A 55 4.80 -5.29 -15.14
N PHE A 56 5.07 -6.21 -16.06
CA PHE A 56 4.95 -7.62 -15.74
C PHE A 56 6.03 -8.51 -16.35
N LYS A 57 6.43 -9.55 -15.63
CA LYS A 57 7.43 -10.54 -16.10
C LYS A 57 8.78 -9.92 -16.48
N SER A 58 9.21 -8.86 -15.82
CA SER A 58 10.40 -8.09 -16.18
C SER A 58 11.56 -8.29 -15.21
N PHE A 59 12.80 -8.11 -15.68
CA PHE A 59 14.00 -7.97 -14.86
C PHE A 59 14.34 -6.48 -14.77
N LEU A 60 14.02 -5.88 -13.63
CA LEU A 60 14.17 -4.46 -13.36
C LEU A 60 15.48 -4.18 -12.62
N PRO A 61 16.05 -2.97 -12.73
CA PRO A 61 17.09 -2.53 -11.81
C PRO A 61 16.55 -2.37 -10.39
N ARG A 62 17.45 -2.08 -9.45
CA ARG A 62 17.17 -2.01 -8.00
C ARG A 62 16.07 -1.02 -7.64
N SER A 63 15.94 0.07 -8.40
CA SER A 63 14.91 1.09 -8.22
C SER A 63 14.08 1.29 -9.49
N LEU A 64 12.80 1.62 -9.34
CA LEU A 64 11.99 2.06 -10.48
C LEU A 64 12.56 3.34 -11.11
N LEU A 65 13.27 4.16 -10.32
CA LEU A 65 13.93 5.37 -10.82
C LEU A 65 15.17 5.08 -11.66
N ASP A 66 15.86 3.97 -11.38
CA ASP A 66 16.98 3.49 -12.21
C ASP A 66 16.46 2.91 -13.53
N PHE A 67 15.25 2.33 -13.50
CA PHE A 67 14.60 1.77 -14.67
C PHE A 67 14.16 2.85 -15.67
N ALA A 68 13.58 3.92 -15.15
CA ALA A 68 13.11 5.03 -15.97
C ALA A 68 13.41 6.35 -15.25
N PRO A 69 14.58 6.98 -15.51
CA PRO A 69 14.95 8.26 -14.90
C PRO A 69 13.92 9.37 -15.14
N SER A 70 13.09 9.26 -16.19
CA SER A 70 11.95 10.14 -16.44
C SER A 70 10.94 10.18 -15.28
N LEU A 71 10.87 9.15 -14.43
CA LEU A 71 10.03 9.10 -13.23
C LEU A 71 10.53 10.05 -12.12
N LYS A 72 11.81 10.44 -12.12
CA LYS A 72 12.31 11.52 -11.25
C LYS A 72 11.75 12.89 -11.65
N ASN A 73 11.33 13.03 -12.90
CA ASN A 73 10.75 14.26 -13.45
C ASN A 73 9.21 14.22 -13.38
N ASN A 74 8.55 15.22 -13.97
CA ASN A 74 7.09 15.40 -14.01
C ASN A 74 6.26 14.17 -14.47
N ALA A 75 6.86 13.07 -14.93
CA ALA A 75 6.16 11.86 -15.37
C ALA A 75 5.36 11.15 -14.27
N CYS A 76 5.73 11.32 -13.00
CA CYS A 76 4.98 10.81 -11.86
C CYS A 76 3.82 11.73 -11.42
N LYS A 77 3.65 12.92 -12.03
CA LYS A 77 2.57 13.85 -11.64
C LYS A 77 1.21 13.33 -12.05
N ASP A 78 1.07 12.78 -13.25
CA ASP A 78 -0.23 12.30 -13.74
C ASP A 78 -0.47 10.82 -13.41
N LEU A 79 0.50 10.12 -12.80
CA LEU A 79 0.41 8.69 -12.53
C LEU A 79 -0.61 8.41 -11.43
N GLU A 80 -1.73 7.82 -11.82
CA GLU A 80 -2.85 7.46 -10.94
C GLU A 80 -2.78 5.97 -10.52
N ARG A 81 -2.21 5.11 -11.37
CA ARG A 81 -2.17 3.66 -11.14
C ARG A 81 -0.80 3.08 -11.46
N CYS A 82 -0.24 2.33 -10.51
CA CYS A 82 0.99 1.60 -10.71
C CYS A 82 0.79 0.13 -10.31
N GLN A 83 1.10 -0.77 -11.24
CA GLN A 83 0.95 -2.19 -11.02
C GLN A 83 2.21 -2.94 -11.49
N ILE A 84 2.83 -3.73 -10.61
CA ILE A 84 4.04 -4.51 -10.93
C ILE A 84 3.83 -5.96 -10.54
N PHE A 85 3.97 -6.87 -11.51
CA PHE A 85 3.69 -8.29 -11.37
C PHE A 85 4.87 -9.16 -11.79
N SER A 86 5.19 -10.21 -11.02
CA SER A 86 6.13 -11.26 -11.43
C SER A 86 7.46 -10.71 -11.96
N SER A 87 8.01 -9.69 -11.31
CA SER A 87 9.20 -8.97 -11.77
C SER A 87 10.33 -9.08 -10.75
N GLU A 88 11.56 -9.24 -11.23
CA GLU A 88 12.77 -9.49 -10.46
C GLU A 88 13.65 -8.24 -10.45
N GLY A 89 14.54 -8.12 -9.46
CA GLY A 89 15.58 -7.10 -9.33
C GLY A 89 15.17 -5.81 -8.61
N ILE A 90 13.88 -5.53 -8.45
CA ILE A 90 13.43 -4.31 -7.77
C ILE A 90 13.47 -4.47 -6.24
N GLU A 91 14.33 -3.68 -5.59
CA GLU A 91 14.51 -3.68 -4.14
C GLU A 91 13.60 -2.61 -3.47
N HIS A 92 13.40 -1.49 -4.14
CA HIS A 92 12.57 -0.37 -3.69
C HIS A 92 11.92 0.36 -4.87
N LEU A 93 10.72 0.92 -4.67
CA LEU A 93 10.00 1.56 -5.79
C LEU A 93 10.40 3.02 -5.99
N TRP A 94 10.34 3.83 -4.94
CA TRP A 94 10.61 5.26 -5.01
C TRP A 94 11.55 5.74 -3.90
N SER A 95 12.29 6.81 -4.18
CA SER A 95 12.99 7.62 -3.16
C SER A 95 12.09 8.79 -2.72
N PHE A 96 12.30 9.31 -1.51
CA PHE A 96 11.50 10.45 -1.00
C PHE A 96 11.65 11.74 -1.82
N THR A 97 12.62 11.82 -2.72
CA THR A 97 12.85 12.95 -3.63
C THR A 97 12.03 12.88 -4.92
N SER A 98 11.32 11.77 -5.20
CA SER A 98 10.67 11.53 -6.50
C SER A 98 9.42 10.67 -6.35
N ILE A 99 8.45 11.17 -5.59
CA ILE A 99 7.23 10.44 -5.25
C ILE A 99 6.04 10.88 -6.14
N PRO A 100 5.21 9.96 -6.68
CA PRO A 100 4.00 10.32 -7.41
C PRO A 100 2.93 10.95 -6.50
N GLN A 101 2.41 12.11 -6.92
CA GLN A 101 1.45 12.91 -6.14
C GLN A 101 0.01 12.43 -6.31
N ASN A 102 -0.34 11.93 -7.49
CA ASN A 102 -1.71 11.56 -7.86
C ASN A 102 -1.97 10.04 -7.82
N LEU A 103 -1.02 9.24 -7.30
CA LEU A 103 -1.17 7.80 -7.29
C LEU A 103 -2.35 7.41 -6.39
N GLU A 104 -3.39 6.83 -6.98
CA GLU A 104 -4.57 6.34 -6.28
C GLU A 104 -4.50 4.84 -5.96
N LEU A 105 -3.77 4.09 -6.79
CA LEU A 105 -3.69 2.64 -6.71
C LEU A 105 -2.25 2.16 -6.90
N LEU A 106 -1.76 1.41 -5.91
CA LEU A 106 -0.50 0.67 -5.99
C LEU A 106 -0.77 -0.83 -5.80
N LYS A 107 -0.45 -1.64 -6.81
CA LYS A 107 -0.53 -3.10 -6.72
C LYS A 107 0.82 -3.74 -7.02
N LEU A 108 1.30 -4.56 -6.11
CA LEU A 108 2.59 -5.24 -6.18
C LEU A 108 2.37 -6.73 -5.95
N GLU A 109 2.83 -7.55 -6.87
CA GLU A 109 2.57 -8.98 -6.82
C GLU A 109 3.78 -9.77 -7.33
N HIS A 110 4.22 -10.78 -6.57
CA HIS A 110 5.37 -11.62 -6.92
C HIS A 110 6.63 -10.79 -7.23
N LEU A 111 7.08 -9.99 -6.26
CA LEU A 111 8.34 -9.23 -6.33
C LEU A 111 9.31 -9.81 -5.29
N PRO A 112 10.17 -10.77 -5.67
CA PRO A 112 10.99 -11.50 -4.72
C PRO A 112 12.06 -10.61 -4.07
N ASP A 113 12.60 -9.61 -4.76
CA ASP A 113 13.69 -8.77 -4.26
C ASP A 113 13.22 -7.54 -3.48
N LEU A 114 11.91 -7.29 -3.41
CA LEU A 114 11.35 -6.08 -2.80
C LEU A 114 11.55 -6.09 -1.27
N THR A 115 12.35 -5.15 -0.77
CA THR A 115 12.65 -5.01 0.67
C THR A 115 11.96 -3.82 1.31
N SER A 116 11.67 -2.76 0.56
CA SER A 116 10.94 -1.58 1.04
C SER A 116 10.14 -0.93 -0.09
N LEU A 117 9.03 -0.27 0.23
CA LEU A 117 8.27 0.49 -0.78
C LEU A 117 8.96 1.82 -1.11
N PHE A 118 9.48 2.47 -0.07
CA PHE A 118 10.08 3.79 -0.12
C PHE A 118 11.46 3.75 0.54
N LYS A 119 12.45 4.39 -0.08
CA LYS A 119 13.81 4.45 0.45
C LYS A 119 14.18 5.88 0.86
N TYR A 120 14.77 6.01 2.05
CA TYR A 120 15.49 7.20 2.48
C TYR A 120 16.88 7.23 1.86
N GLU A 121 17.19 8.32 1.17
CA GLU A 121 18.58 8.60 0.83
C GLU A 121 19.18 9.39 2.00
N GLU A 122 20.01 8.73 2.81
CA GLU A 122 20.97 9.44 3.63
C GLU A 122 21.75 10.36 2.70
N GLY A 123 21.67 11.67 2.91
CA GLY A 123 22.50 12.62 2.17
C GLY A 123 23.95 12.16 2.29
N GLY A 124 24.56 11.80 1.15
CA GLY A 124 25.90 11.20 1.06
C GLY A 124 27.00 12.13 1.56
N GLY A 125 27.07 12.31 2.87
CA GLY A 125 28.10 13.03 3.61
C GLY A 125 28.63 12.15 4.73
N PRO A 126 29.90 12.31 5.13
CA PRO A 126 30.47 11.53 6.22
C PRO A 126 29.65 11.71 7.50
N PRO A 127 29.61 10.69 8.38
CA PRO A 127 28.85 10.74 9.63
C PRO A 127 29.29 11.94 10.46
N SER A 128 28.48 13.00 10.44
CA SER A 128 28.69 14.17 11.29
C SER A 128 28.25 13.82 12.71
N PRO A 129 29.04 14.13 13.75
CA PRO A 129 28.72 13.81 15.15
C PRO A 129 27.62 14.71 15.76
N SER A 130 26.77 15.33 14.93
CA SER A 130 25.65 16.17 15.39
C SER A 130 24.35 15.78 14.68
N PRO A 131 23.25 15.54 15.40
CA PRO A 131 21.95 15.34 14.79
C PRO A 131 21.46 16.69 14.26
N SER A 132 21.80 16.98 13.01
CA SER A 132 21.27 18.15 12.31
C SER A 132 20.10 17.68 11.45
N PRO A 133 18.84 17.92 11.85
CA PRO A 133 17.69 17.56 11.05
C PRO A 133 17.67 18.47 9.81
N ALA A 134 17.99 17.89 8.65
CA ALA A 134 17.80 18.54 7.36
C ALA A 134 16.29 18.65 7.07
N PRO A 135 15.86 19.68 6.31
CA PRO A 135 14.52 20.24 6.39
C PRO A 135 13.47 19.24 5.89
N PRO A 136 12.23 19.24 6.45
CA PRO A 136 11.10 18.59 5.81
C PRO A 136 10.54 19.53 4.71
N PRO A 137 10.54 19.15 3.42
CA PRO A 137 9.90 19.98 2.41
C PRO A 137 8.67 19.27 1.82
N GLU A 138 7.55 19.99 2.00
CA GLU A 138 6.37 20.05 1.13
C GLU A 138 5.30 18.94 1.27
N SER A 139 4.34 19.27 2.13
CA SER A 139 2.95 18.79 2.15
C SER A 139 2.41 18.45 0.75
N GLY A 140 1.88 17.23 0.58
CA GLY A 140 1.02 16.89 -0.58
C GLY A 140 1.32 15.55 -1.28
N THR A 141 2.40 14.90 -0.91
CA THR A 141 2.89 13.70 -1.59
C THR A 141 2.04 12.45 -1.24
N PHE A 142 1.73 11.56 -2.21
CA PHE A 142 0.76 10.43 -2.11
C PHE A 142 -0.64 10.74 -1.55
N SER A 143 -1.02 12.01 -1.46
CA SER A 143 -2.26 12.40 -0.81
C SER A 143 -3.50 11.75 -1.41
N LEU A 144 -3.45 11.21 -2.63
CA LEU A 144 -4.58 10.54 -3.28
C LEU A 144 -4.58 9.01 -3.21
N LEU A 145 -3.59 8.37 -2.57
CA LEU A 145 -3.51 6.90 -2.53
C LEU A 145 -4.70 6.34 -1.74
N LYS A 146 -5.56 5.57 -2.44
CA LYS A 146 -6.77 4.94 -1.89
C LYS A 146 -6.59 3.45 -1.69
N LEU A 147 -5.85 2.78 -2.57
CA LEU A 147 -5.68 1.33 -2.54
C LEU A 147 -4.21 0.94 -2.57
N LEU A 148 -3.81 0.12 -1.60
CA LEU A 148 -2.55 -0.61 -1.62
C LEU A 148 -2.82 -2.11 -1.55
N SER A 149 -2.29 -2.86 -2.52
CA SER A 149 -2.30 -4.31 -2.51
C SER A 149 -0.88 -4.84 -2.72
N VAL A 150 -0.39 -5.64 -1.77
CA VAL A 150 0.92 -6.32 -1.85
C VAL A 150 0.69 -7.82 -1.72
N SER A 151 1.28 -8.60 -2.62
CA SER A 151 1.10 -10.04 -2.64
C SER A 151 2.36 -10.80 -3.04
N HIS A 152 2.70 -11.89 -2.35
CA HIS A 152 3.86 -12.71 -2.68
C HIS A 152 5.19 -11.94 -2.74
N CYS A 153 5.38 -10.96 -1.85
CA CYS A 153 6.63 -10.20 -1.72
C CYS A 153 7.35 -10.64 -0.43
N ASP A 154 8.05 -11.77 -0.51
CA ASP A 154 8.55 -12.47 0.68
C ASP A 154 9.67 -11.74 1.42
N ASN A 155 10.47 -10.88 0.76
CA ASN A 155 11.54 -10.12 1.42
C ASN A 155 11.05 -8.83 2.11
N LEU A 156 9.77 -8.47 1.96
CA LEU A 156 9.20 -7.26 2.53
C LEU A 156 8.80 -7.48 4.00
N LYS A 157 9.54 -6.86 4.92
CA LYS A 157 9.33 -7.04 6.37
C LYS A 157 8.25 -6.13 6.97
N TYR A 158 8.04 -4.96 6.37
CA TYR A 158 7.01 -3.97 6.73
C TYR A 158 6.58 -3.14 5.52
N LEU A 159 5.39 -2.53 5.56
CA LEU A 159 4.89 -1.66 4.47
C LEU A 159 5.29 -0.20 4.67
N PHE A 160 5.11 0.32 5.89
CA PHE A 160 5.18 1.75 6.16
C PHE A 160 5.95 2.08 7.43
N THR A 161 6.48 3.31 7.48
CA THR A 161 6.88 3.95 8.73
C THR A 161 5.76 4.87 9.24
N PRO A 162 5.70 5.18 10.55
CA PRO A 162 4.69 6.06 11.12
C PRO A 162 4.63 7.44 10.47
N TRP A 163 5.79 7.97 10.05
CA TRP A 163 5.88 9.25 9.37
C TRP A 163 5.16 9.22 8.02
N LEU A 164 5.37 8.17 7.22
CA LEU A 164 4.69 7.97 5.95
C LEU A 164 3.17 7.97 6.11
N VAL A 165 2.65 7.27 7.12
CA VAL A 165 1.21 7.24 7.37
C VAL A 165 0.67 8.64 7.67
N ARG A 166 1.34 9.38 8.55
CA ARG A 166 0.94 10.74 8.97
C ARG A 166 0.94 11.73 7.81
N SER A 167 1.99 11.68 6.99
CA SER A 167 2.22 12.70 5.96
C SER A 167 1.51 12.39 4.64
N HIS A 168 1.25 11.11 4.34
CA HIS A 168 1.02 10.67 2.96
C HIS A 168 -0.18 9.74 2.76
N PHE A 169 -0.64 9.00 3.77
CA PHE A 169 -1.68 7.96 3.58
C PHE A 169 -3.04 8.29 4.21
N GLN A 170 -3.37 9.58 4.34
CA GLN A 170 -4.63 10.04 4.92
C GLN A 170 -5.87 9.70 4.07
N ASN A 171 -5.69 9.36 2.79
CA ASN A 171 -6.79 8.95 1.90
C ASN A 171 -6.85 7.45 1.63
N LEU A 172 -6.01 6.66 2.31
CA LEU A 172 -5.97 5.21 2.10
C LEU A 172 -7.26 4.57 2.62
N GLN A 173 -7.94 3.84 1.74
CA GLN A 173 -9.23 3.19 1.96
C GLN A 173 -9.09 1.67 2.08
N LEU A 174 -8.13 1.07 1.37
CA LEU A 174 -7.91 -0.37 1.39
C LEU A 174 -6.42 -0.72 1.50
N ILE A 175 -6.11 -1.57 2.47
CA ILE A 175 -4.82 -2.26 2.57
C ILE A 175 -5.07 -3.76 2.43
N ARG A 176 -4.47 -4.37 1.42
CA ARG A 176 -4.46 -5.84 1.24
C ARG A 176 -3.03 -6.36 1.22
N VAL A 177 -2.73 -7.29 2.12
CA VAL A 177 -1.46 -8.03 2.15
C VAL A 177 -1.74 -9.52 2.07
N CYS A 178 -1.16 -10.20 1.08
CA CYS A 178 -1.37 -11.64 0.89
C CYS A 178 -0.05 -12.38 0.64
N HIS A 179 0.16 -13.54 1.27
CA HIS A 179 1.32 -14.41 1.00
C HIS A 179 2.69 -13.71 1.13
N CYS A 180 2.87 -12.77 2.06
CA CYS A 180 4.16 -12.14 2.34
C CYS A 180 4.79 -12.77 3.58
N ARG A 181 5.65 -13.79 3.39
CA ARG A 181 6.04 -14.71 4.48
C ARG A 181 6.95 -14.10 5.54
N GLU A 182 7.83 -13.15 5.17
CA GLU A 182 8.74 -12.49 6.13
C GLU A 182 8.17 -11.21 6.74
N MET A 183 6.94 -10.83 6.40
CA MET A 183 6.34 -9.62 6.95
C MET A 183 6.03 -9.79 8.44
N VAL A 184 6.62 -8.92 9.27
CA VAL A 184 6.49 -8.96 10.74
C VAL A 184 5.52 -7.88 11.24
N HIS A 185 5.52 -6.72 10.58
CA HIS A 185 4.67 -5.58 10.92
C HIS A 185 4.05 -4.98 9.66
N ILE A 186 2.86 -4.39 9.73
CA ILE A 186 2.38 -3.53 8.63
C ILE A 186 3.07 -2.16 8.72
N ILE A 187 3.13 -1.60 9.92
CA ILE A 187 3.76 -0.32 10.24
C ILE A 187 4.86 -0.56 11.26
N ARG A 188 6.09 -0.20 10.90
CA ARG A 188 7.27 -0.31 11.77
C ARG A 188 7.78 1.07 12.12
N ASP A 189 7.85 1.38 13.41
CA ASP A 189 8.61 2.54 13.86
C ASP A 189 10.09 2.27 13.64
N ASP A 190 10.74 3.15 12.89
CA ASP A 190 12.16 3.02 12.55
C ASP A 190 12.90 4.21 13.12
N GLU A 191 13.68 3.97 14.18
CA GLU A 191 14.53 4.98 14.80
C GLU A 191 15.65 5.44 13.83
N GLU A 192 15.98 4.62 12.81
CA GLU A 192 17.00 4.93 11.80
C GLU A 192 16.59 6.07 10.85
N GLU A 193 15.31 6.45 10.77
CA GLU A 193 14.90 7.58 9.91
C GLU A 193 15.33 8.95 10.47
N GLY A 194 15.84 9.04 11.71
CA GLY A 194 16.34 10.30 12.29
C GLY A 194 15.29 11.40 12.45
N ILE A 195 14.02 11.10 12.12
CA ILE A 195 12.87 11.96 12.29
C ILE A 195 12.46 11.84 13.74
N ILE A 196 12.66 12.91 14.51
CA ILE A 196 12.28 13.01 15.91
C ILE A 196 10.78 12.67 16.01
N ASN A 197 10.48 11.46 16.49
CA ASN A 197 9.13 11.09 16.87
C ASN A 197 8.79 11.87 18.14
N GLU A 198 8.14 13.02 17.96
CA GLU A 198 7.44 13.67 19.06
C GLU A 198 6.48 12.63 19.68
N GLY A 199 6.75 12.33 20.95
CA GLY A 199 6.27 11.13 21.62
C GLY A 199 4.76 10.90 21.57
N ASN A 200 4.37 9.65 21.73
CA ASN A 200 2.99 9.20 21.97
C ASN A 200 1.95 9.58 20.88
N THR A 201 2.36 9.73 19.62
CA THR A 201 1.40 10.09 18.57
C THR A 201 0.69 8.84 18.03
N ILE A 202 -0.61 8.74 18.27
CA ILE A 202 -1.51 7.73 17.71
C ILE A 202 -1.43 7.76 16.19
N ILE A 203 -1.17 6.62 15.55
CA ILE A 203 -1.21 6.51 14.08
C ILE A 203 -2.67 6.44 13.64
N THR A 204 -3.09 7.37 12.79
CA THR A 204 -4.49 7.43 12.35
C THR A 204 -4.60 7.20 10.85
N PHE A 205 -5.47 6.27 10.45
CA PHE A 205 -5.95 6.16 9.08
C PHE A 205 -7.42 6.60 9.04
N PRO A 206 -7.70 7.88 8.71
CA PRO A 206 -9.04 8.42 8.86
C PRO A 206 -10.03 7.84 7.85
N LYS A 207 -9.57 7.38 6.67
CA LYS A 207 -10.44 6.87 5.60
C LYS A 207 -10.32 5.38 5.32
N LEU A 208 -9.52 4.64 6.10
CA LEU A 208 -9.33 3.21 5.88
C LEU A 208 -10.63 2.47 6.17
N GLN A 209 -11.18 1.80 5.17
CA GLN A 209 -12.43 1.06 5.20
C GLN A 209 -12.20 -0.45 5.27
N ASN A 210 -11.20 -0.98 4.55
CA ASN A 210 -10.93 -2.41 4.46
C ASN A 210 -9.46 -2.72 4.79
N LEU A 211 -9.26 -3.67 5.70
CA LEU A 211 -7.96 -4.26 5.98
C LEU A 211 -8.03 -5.77 5.74
N GLU A 212 -7.27 -6.26 4.77
CA GLU A 212 -7.29 -7.67 4.37
C GLU A 212 -5.90 -8.28 4.48
N LEU A 213 -5.76 -9.28 5.34
CA LEU A 213 -4.51 -9.95 5.66
C LEU A 213 -4.70 -11.45 5.41
N SER A 214 -3.94 -12.04 4.49
CA SER A 214 -4.04 -13.46 4.17
C SER A 214 -2.69 -14.14 4.06
N SER A 215 -2.50 -15.28 4.72
CA SER A 215 -1.27 -16.08 4.62
C SER A 215 -0.01 -15.26 4.93
N VAL A 216 -0.04 -14.52 6.04
CA VAL A 216 1.08 -13.67 6.51
C VAL A 216 1.60 -14.23 7.85
N PRO A 217 2.32 -15.37 7.83
CA PRO A 217 2.54 -16.20 9.01
C PRO A 217 3.37 -15.55 10.12
N LYS A 218 4.28 -14.62 9.79
CA LYS A 218 5.15 -13.93 10.74
C LYS A 218 4.60 -12.60 11.27
N LEU A 219 3.41 -12.19 10.82
CA LEU A 219 2.83 -10.90 11.19
C LEU A 219 2.46 -10.91 12.67
N LYS A 220 3.17 -10.13 13.49
CA LYS A 220 2.96 -10.04 14.94
C LYS A 220 1.95 -8.96 15.32
N SER A 221 2.04 -7.81 14.65
CA SER A 221 1.19 -6.64 14.91
C SER A 221 1.00 -5.82 13.64
N ILE A 222 -0.11 -5.08 13.57
CA ILE A 222 -0.36 -4.14 12.48
C ILE A 222 0.46 -2.85 12.69
N CYS A 223 0.54 -2.37 13.94
CA CYS A 223 1.27 -1.17 14.30
C CYS A 223 2.14 -1.45 15.54
N THR A 224 3.40 -1.00 15.49
CA THR A 224 4.35 -1.10 16.61
C THR A 224 5.02 0.25 16.83
N LYS A 225 5.28 0.61 18.09
CA LYS A 225 6.02 1.82 18.47
C LYS A 225 7.52 1.52 18.62
N ASN A 226 7.87 0.30 18.99
CA ASN A 226 9.23 -0.28 19.01
C ASN A 226 9.10 -1.81 18.90
N ASP A 227 10.19 -2.56 18.83
CA ASP A 227 10.17 -4.04 18.76
C ASP A 227 9.42 -4.71 19.94
N GLU A 228 9.16 -3.96 21.02
CA GLU A 228 8.52 -4.43 22.24
C GLU A 228 7.31 -3.58 22.71
N GLU A 229 7.12 -2.34 22.22
CA GLU A 229 6.08 -1.43 22.70
C GLU A 229 4.91 -1.28 21.70
N LYS A 230 3.68 -1.40 22.22
CA LYS A 230 2.44 -1.33 21.44
C LYS A 230 2.28 0.03 20.78
N GLY A 231 2.17 0.05 19.45
CA GLY A 231 1.69 1.22 18.70
C GLY A 231 0.17 1.33 18.81
N ILE A 232 -0.35 2.53 19.07
CA ILE A 232 -1.80 2.78 19.05
C ILE A 232 -2.17 3.22 17.63
N MET A 233 -3.12 2.51 17.03
CA MET A 233 -3.65 2.80 15.70
C MET A 233 -5.15 3.05 15.76
N ALA A 234 -5.60 4.18 15.21
CA ALA A 234 -7.01 4.56 15.11
C ALA A 234 -7.49 4.53 13.66
N CYS A 235 -8.61 3.85 13.43
CA CYS A 235 -9.23 3.72 12.10
C CYS A 235 -10.74 4.01 12.21
N PRO A 236 -11.17 5.29 12.24
CA PRO A 236 -12.57 5.65 12.48
C PRO A 236 -13.52 5.17 11.38
N SER A 237 -13.08 5.11 10.12
CA SER A 237 -13.88 4.66 8.98
C SER A 237 -13.78 3.17 8.67
N LEU A 238 -13.15 2.36 9.53
CA LEU A 238 -12.93 0.94 9.25
C LEU A 238 -14.25 0.17 9.30
N GLN A 239 -14.60 -0.45 8.18
CA GLN A 239 -15.82 -1.21 7.95
C GLN A 239 -15.57 -2.72 7.92
N GLU A 240 -14.41 -3.15 7.43
CA GLU A 240 -14.12 -4.57 7.28
C GLU A 240 -12.68 -4.91 7.65
N ILE A 241 -12.52 -5.97 8.44
CA ILE A 241 -11.23 -6.61 8.69
C ILE A 241 -11.35 -8.07 8.27
N LYS A 242 -10.53 -8.52 7.32
CA LYS A 242 -10.40 -9.93 6.95
C LYS A 242 -9.02 -10.43 7.35
N VAL A 243 -8.95 -11.49 8.16
CA VAL A 243 -7.70 -12.13 8.57
C VAL A 243 -7.79 -13.63 8.34
N TRP A 244 -6.90 -14.16 7.51
CA TRP A 244 -6.84 -15.59 7.22
C TRP A 244 -5.39 -16.07 7.21
N ASP A 245 -5.11 -17.20 7.86
CA ASP A 245 -3.76 -17.79 7.91
C ASP A 245 -2.68 -16.79 8.39
N CYS A 246 -2.97 -16.07 9.48
CA CYS A 246 -2.06 -15.14 10.16
C CYS A 246 -1.88 -15.56 11.63
N PRO A 247 -1.28 -16.73 11.92
CA PRO A 247 -1.22 -17.34 13.25
C PRO A 247 -0.51 -16.50 14.33
N MET A 248 0.42 -15.63 13.93
CA MET A 248 1.16 -14.77 14.88
C MET A 248 0.45 -13.44 15.16
N LEU A 249 -0.62 -13.10 14.44
CA LEU A 249 -1.32 -11.83 14.60
C LEU A 249 -2.25 -11.93 15.80
N LYS A 250 -1.80 -11.40 16.94
CA LYS A 250 -2.56 -11.49 18.19
C LYS A 250 -3.41 -10.28 18.50
N ARG A 251 -3.26 -9.17 17.77
CA ARG A 251 -3.93 -7.91 18.10
C ARG A 251 -4.45 -7.20 16.85
N LEU A 252 -5.63 -6.61 16.98
CA LEU A 252 -6.26 -5.77 15.98
C LEU A 252 -6.03 -4.28 16.29
N PRO A 253 -6.25 -3.36 15.32
CA PRO A 253 -6.18 -1.93 15.57
C PRO A 253 -7.20 -1.51 16.64
N THR A 254 -6.87 -0.51 17.45
CA THR A 254 -7.79 0.01 18.48
C THR A 254 -8.95 0.72 17.79
N MET A 255 -10.08 0.02 17.68
CA MET A 255 -11.31 0.62 17.17
C MET A 255 -11.91 1.47 18.28
N GLN A 256 -11.93 2.79 18.12
CA GLN A 256 -12.60 3.67 19.08
C GLN A 256 -14.10 3.32 19.11
N VAL A 257 -14.56 2.91 20.28
CA VAL A 257 -15.97 2.89 20.67
C VAL A 257 -16.22 4.25 21.29
N ASP A 258 -17.31 4.93 20.96
CA ASP A 258 -17.61 6.19 21.61
C ASP A 258 -17.85 5.99 23.12
N ASP A 259 -17.66 7.05 23.92
CA ASP A 259 -17.82 7.04 25.39
C ASP A 259 -19.24 6.65 25.88
N LYS A 260 -20.16 6.33 24.95
CA LYS A 260 -21.53 5.89 25.23
C LYS A 260 -21.78 4.42 24.91
N GLY A 261 -20.76 3.67 24.49
CA GLY A 261 -20.92 2.26 24.13
C GLY A 261 -21.80 2.06 22.89
N GLN A 262 -21.99 3.10 22.08
CA GLN A 262 -22.69 3.03 20.80
C GLN A 262 -21.64 2.99 19.69
N THR A 263 -21.79 2.08 18.74
CA THR A 263 -21.09 2.20 17.48
C THR A 263 -21.80 3.31 16.71
N SER A 264 -21.19 4.49 16.58
CA SER A 264 -21.66 5.54 15.67
C SER A 264 -22.19 4.94 14.37
N GLU A 265 -23.38 5.38 13.94
CA GLU A 265 -24.23 4.89 12.83
C GLU A 265 -23.51 4.79 11.47
N THR A 266 -22.52 3.92 11.40
CA THR A 266 -21.72 3.62 10.21
C THR A 266 -22.00 2.18 9.81
N PRO A 267 -21.94 1.86 8.49
CA PRO A 267 -22.28 0.55 7.98
C PRO A 267 -21.48 -0.54 8.69
N THR A 268 -22.17 -1.65 8.95
CA THR A 268 -21.80 -2.79 9.78
C THR A 268 -20.29 -3.09 9.73
N LYS A 269 -19.62 -2.88 10.86
CA LYS A 269 -18.23 -3.33 11.02
C LYS A 269 -18.21 -4.85 11.01
N VAL A 270 -17.56 -5.46 10.03
CA VAL A 270 -17.44 -6.91 9.92
C VAL A 270 -16.00 -7.31 10.15
N ILE A 271 -15.77 -8.18 11.12
CA ILE A 271 -14.48 -8.86 11.29
C ILE A 271 -14.68 -10.28 10.81
N SER A 272 -13.79 -10.76 9.96
CA SER A 272 -13.84 -12.14 9.50
C SER A 272 -12.49 -12.82 9.55
N GLY A 273 -12.50 -14.11 9.92
CA GLY A 273 -11.28 -14.90 9.98
C GLY A 273 -11.50 -16.32 10.46
N GLN A 274 -10.39 -17.02 10.74
CA GLN A 274 -10.42 -18.36 11.31
C GLN A 274 -10.89 -18.30 12.77
N THR A 275 -11.67 -19.28 13.21
CA THR A 275 -12.12 -19.41 14.60
C THR A 275 -10.93 -19.53 15.55
N GLU A 276 -9.90 -20.31 15.19
CA GLU A 276 -8.72 -20.48 16.06
C GLU A 276 -7.97 -19.15 16.25
N TRP A 277 -7.87 -18.34 15.19
CA TRP A 277 -7.29 -17.01 15.27
C TRP A 277 -8.09 -16.09 16.20
N TRP A 278 -9.42 -16.03 16.02
CA TRP A 278 -10.30 -15.19 16.84
C TRP A 278 -10.22 -15.51 18.34
N ASP A 279 -10.11 -16.79 18.67
CA ASP A 279 -10.02 -17.23 20.07
C ASP A 279 -8.67 -16.93 20.73
N LEU A 280 -7.60 -16.84 19.94
CA LEU A 280 -6.25 -16.52 20.39
C LEU A 280 -5.93 -15.01 20.41
N LEU A 281 -6.85 -14.16 19.96
CA LEU A 281 -6.68 -12.70 20.01
C LEU A 281 -6.51 -12.20 21.45
N GLU A 282 -5.51 -11.37 21.65
CA GLU A 282 -5.26 -10.62 22.87
C GLU A 282 -6.09 -9.33 22.85
N TRP A 283 -7.01 -9.21 23.79
CA TRP A 283 -7.89 -8.05 23.95
C TRP A 283 -7.39 -7.16 25.09
N ASP A 284 -7.49 -5.83 24.92
CA ASP A 284 -7.07 -4.87 25.95
C ASP A 284 -7.89 -4.99 27.24
N THR A 285 -9.18 -5.34 27.11
CA THR A 285 -10.06 -5.65 28.23
C THR A 285 -10.95 -6.86 27.89
N PRO A 286 -11.41 -7.63 28.89
CA PRO A 286 -12.37 -8.73 28.68
C PRO A 286 -13.67 -8.27 28.02
N GLU A 287 -14.11 -7.05 28.31
CA GLU A 287 -15.33 -6.44 27.75
C GLU A 287 -15.19 -6.18 26.25
N ALA A 288 -13.98 -5.88 25.76
CA ALA A 288 -13.73 -5.65 24.35
C ALA A 288 -14.11 -6.87 23.50
N LYS A 289 -13.70 -8.09 23.90
CA LYS A 289 -14.07 -9.32 23.16
C LYS A 289 -15.58 -9.46 23.04
N SER A 290 -16.33 -9.16 24.11
CA SER A 290 -17.80 -9.24 24.10
C SER A 290 -18.43 -8.22 23.16
N ILE A 291 -17.84 -7.02 23.02
CA ILE A 291 -18.33 -5.96 22.12
C ILE A 291 -18.14 -6.36 20.65
N PHE A 292 -17.01 -6.98 20.31
CA PHE A 292 -16.70 -7.35 18.93
C PHE A 292 -17.20 -8.75 18.53
N GLN A 293 -17.57 -9.60 19.49
CA GLN A 293 -18.13 -10.95 19.22
C GLN A 293 -19.29 -10.98 18.20
N PRO A 294 -20.32 -10.10 18.28
CA PRO A 294 -21.41 -10.11 17.28
C PRO A 294 -20.98 -9.60 15.89
N LEU A 295 -19.81 -8.96 15.80
CA LEU A 295 -19.24 -8.45 14.55
C LEU A 295 -18.34 -9.48 13.85
N PHE A 296 -18.04 -10.60 14.52
CA PHE A 296 -17.18 -11.65 13.99
C PHE A 296 -17.96 -12.66 13.14
N SER A 297 -17.40 -13.00 11.98
CA SER A 297 -17.87 -14.05 11.08
C SER A 297 -16.72 -14.97 10.68
N VAL A 298 -16.98 -16.26 10.58
CA VAL A 298 -15.97 -17.19 10.06
C VAL A 298 -15.93 -17.03 8.55
N CYS A 299 -14.77 -16.75 7.97
CA CYS A 299 -14.59 -16.75 6.52
C CYS A 299 -13.75 -17.95 6.06
N SER A 300 -13.75 -18.22 4.77
CA SER A 300 -12.96 -19.26 4.10
C SER A 300 -11.92 -18.64 3.17
N PHE A 301 -10.90 -19.41 2.77
CA PHE A 301 -9.84 -18.94 1.86
C PHE A 301 -10.40 -18.26 0.58
N SER A 302 -11.48 -18.79 -0.01
CA SER A 302 -12.13 -18.24 -1.20
C SER A 302 -12.79 -16.87 -1.00
N GLU A 303 -13.16 -16.51 0.22
CA GLU A 303 -13.80 -15.21 0.53
C GLU A 303 -12.78 -14.10 0.77
N VAL A 304 -11.56 -14.47 1.16
CA VAL A 304 -10.41 -13.55 1.29
C VAL A 304 -9.68 -13.42 -0.05
N TYR A 305 -9.71 -14.49 -0.85
CA TYR A 305 -9.07 -14.61 -2.15
C TYR A 305 -10.08 -14.85 -3.30
N PRO A 306 -11.14 -14.04 -3.48
CA PRO A 306 -11.76 -14.03 -4.80
C PRO A 306 -10.67 -13.62 -5.80
N GLU A 307 -10.78 -14.02 -7.06
CA GLU A 307 -10.07 -13.36 -8.16
C GLU A 307 -10.38 -11.87 -8.05
N PHE A 308 -9.54 -11.11 -7.33
CA PHE A 308 -9.84 -9.75 -6.95
C PHE A 308 -9.65 -8.91 -8.20
N SER A 309 -10.72 -8.81 -8.98
CA SER A 309 -10.81 -7.88 -10.08
C SER A 309 -10.85 -6.49 -9.47
N LEU A 310 -9.69 -5.82 -9.46
CA LEU A 310 -9.55 -4.42 -9.06
C LEU A 310 -10.55 -3.53 -9.81
N ASP A 311 -10.96 -3.91 -11.02
CA ASP A 311 -12.03 -3.26 -11.76
C ASP A 311 -13.35 -3.31 -11.01
N ILE A 312 -13.74 -4.46 -10.44
CA ILE A 312 -15.01 -4.59 -9.70
C ILE A 312 -14.94 -3.80 -8.40
N TRP A 313 -13.87 -3.91 -7.60
CA TRP A 313 -13.76 -3.12 -6.36
C TRP A 313 -13.68 -1.62 -6.64
N TYR A 314 -12.94 -1.20 -7.66
CA TYR A 314 -12.84 0.22 -8.00
C TYR A 314 -14.16 0.76 -8.53
N GLN A 315 -14.90 0.01 -9.35
CA GLN A 315 -16.23 0.40 -9.80
C GLN A 315 -17.23 0.41 -8.64
N ASP A 316 -17.20 -0.58 -7.75
CA ASP A 316 -18.09 -0.65 -6.58
C ASP A 316 -17.77 0.39 -5.51
N SER A 317 -16.49 0.72 -5.31
CA SER A 317 -16.04 1.78 -4.39
C SER A 317 -16.34 3.16 -4.96
N LYS A 318 -16.07 3.38 -6.26
CA LYS A 318 -16.45 4.61 -6.98
C LYS A 318 -17.96 4.81 -6.97
N LYS A 319 -18.74 3.76 -7.26
CA LYS A 319 -20.20 3.79 -7.21
C LYS A 319 -20.73 4.09 -5.81
N ARG A 320 -20.21 3.43 -4.77
CA ARG A 320 -20.57 3.73 -3.37
C ARG A 320 -20.22 5.16 -2.95
N TYR A 321 -19.09 5.69 -3.43
CA TYR A 321 -18.68 7.07 -3.16
C TYR A 321 -19.58 8.10 -3.88
N GLU A 322 -19.96 7.83 -5.14
CA GLU A 322 -20.90 8.67 -5.90
C GLU A 322 -22.31 8.63 -5.27
N GLU A 323 -22.79 7.45 -4.86
CA GLU A 323 -24.07 7.28 -4.15
C GLU A 323 -24.09 8.01 -2.79
N MET A 324 -22.96 8.03 -2.06
CA MET A 324 -22.83 8.80 -0.83
C MET A 324 -22.87 10.32 -1.06
N GLN A 325 -22.31 10.81 -2.18
CA GLN A 325 -22.37 12.24 -2.53
C GLN A 325 -23.78 12.68 -2.97
N ASP A 326 -24.49 11.81 -3.69
CA ASP A 326 -25.88 12.09 -4.11
C ASP A 326 -26.88 12.01 -2.94
N SER A 327 -26.57 11.29 -1.86
CA SER A 327 -27.42 11.23 -0.66
C SER A 327 -27.36 12.46 0.26
N GLN A 328 -26.50 13.44 -0.07
CA GLN A 328 -26.33 14.70 0.68
C GLN A 328 -26.88 15.95 -0.05
N LEU A 329 -27.58 15.76 -1.18
CA LEU A 329 -28.35 16.77 -1.92
C LEU A 329 -29.85 16.49 -1.77
#